data_AF-A0A3D0P4X4-F1
#
_entry.id   AF-A0A3D0P4X4-F1
#
_cell.length_a   1.000
_cell.length_b   1.000
_cell.length_c   1.000
_cell.angle_alpha   90.00
_cell.angle_beta   90.00
_cell.angle_gamma   90.00
#
_symmetry.space_group_name_H-M   'P 1'
#
loop_
_entity.id
_entity.type
_entity.pdbx_description
1 polymer ?
#
loop_
_entity_poly.entity_id
_entity_poly.type
_entity_poly.pdbx_seq_one_letter_code
_entity_poly.pdbx_strand_id
1 'polypeptide(L)'
;MINNPLQQSSVGLGVRTSKAPERVDFSKIQTSAQIPNLIEVQRESYNRFLQMDLIPEERDKTGLNSVFSSIFPVTDFRETATLEYVEYQIGNWQCKCGNLEGLEHLRANCKNCGSKIKVDPFSPAEVLCNNCMTFNAVRPKLCSNCGEPVGLKHKHDQQECQERGMSFSVPLKVKIRLTVYDKDPDTGTSTIRD
;
A
#
# COMPACT_ATOMS: atom_id res chain seq x y z
N MET A 1 15.94 -11.50 15.11
CA MET A 1 15.83 -12.93 14.84
C MET A 1 14.45 -13.16 14.25
N ILE A 2 14.34 -13.34 12.93
CA ILE A 2 13.04 -13.45 12.25
C ILE A 2 12.88 -14.92 11.89
N ASN A 3 11.98 -15.61 12.59
CA ASN A 3 11.65 -17.00 12.32
C ASN A 3 10.93 -17.10 10.97
N ASN A 4 11.37 -18.04 10.14
CA ASN A 4 10.79 -18.31 8.84
C ASN A 4 9.44 -19.04 9.02
N PRO A 5 8.31 -18.49 8.53
CA PRO A 5 6.99 -19.11 8.68
C PRO A 5 6.86 -20.47 7.99
N LEU A 6 7.74 -20.78 7.03
CA LEU A 6 7.77 -22.10 6.37
C LEU A 6 8.31 -23.23 7.26
N GLN A 7 8.74 -22.93 8.49
CA GLN A 7 9.13 -23.94 9.49
C GLN A 7 8.01 -24.29 10.47
N GLN A 8 6.80 -23.73 10.34
CA GLN A 8 5.69 -24.09 11.22
C GLN A 8 4.96 -25.36 10.74
N SER A 9 5.13 -26.42 11.52
CA SER A 9 4.41 -27.69 11.39
C SER A 9 2.92 -27.51 11.72
N SER A 10 2.06 -27.37 10.71
CA SER A 10 0.60 -27.43 10.89
C SER A 10 0.09 -28.86 10.65
N VAL A 11 -0.57 -29.41 11.66
CA VAL A 11 -1.24 -30.71 11.62
C VAL A 11 -2.64 -30.50 11.02
N GLY A 12 -2.78 -30.75 9.72
CA GLY A 12 -4.07 -30.84 9.02
C GLY A 12 -4.48 -32.30 8.82
N LEU A 13 -5.72 -32.62 9.15
CA LEU A 13 -6.36 -33.94 9.05
C LEU A 13 -6.54 -34.38 7.58
N GLY A 14 -5.53 -35.07 7.10
CA GLY A 14 -5.53 -36.00 5.98
C GLY A 14 -4.26 -36.82 6.16
N VAL A 15 -4.38 -38.15 6.32
CA VAL A 15 -3.32 -39.02 6.89
C VAL A 15 -2.00 -38.89 6.11
N ARG A 16 -1.16 -37.94 6.53
CA ARG A 16 0.25 -37.79 6.17
C ARG A 16 1.01 -38.26 7.39
N THR A 17 1.86 -39.27 7.21
CA THR A 17 2.86 -39.63 8.23
C THR A 17 3.58 -38.34 8.62
N SER A 18 3.48 -37.94 9.88
CA SER A 18 3.78 -36.60 10.40
C SER A 18 5.28 -36.25 10.46
N LYS A 19 6.12 -37.03 9.77
CA LYS A 19 7.56 -36.80 9.68
C LYS A 19 7.92 -36.65 8.22
N ALA A 20 8.41 -35.47 7.84
CA ALA A 20 9.06 -35.31 6.55
C ALA A 20 10.14 -36.40 6.41
N PRO A 21 10.28 -37.04 5.25
CA PRO A 21 11.29 -38.07 5.05
C PRO A 21 12.68 -37.53 5.41
N GLU A 22 13.48 -38.35 6.09
CA GLU A 22 14.82 -37.95 6.52
C GLU A 22 15.67 -37.66 5.28
N ARG A 23 16.10 -36.41 5.14
CA ARG A 23 16.96 -35.96 4.06
C ARG A 23 18.40 -36.01 4.54
N VAL A 24 19.16 -36.97 4.03
CA VAL A 24 20.60 -37.05 4.26
C VAL A 24 21.30 -36.03 3.34
N ASP A 25 22.08 -35.13 3.94
CA ASP A 25 22.89 -34.16 3.21
C ASP A 25 24.36 -34.61 3.19
N PHE A 26 24.93 -34.78 1.99
CA PHE A 26 26.32 -35.18 1.78
C PHE A 26 27.23 -34.00 1.41
N SER A 27 26.74 -32.77 1.57
CA SER A 27 27.47 -31.55 1.19
C SER A 27 28.76 -31.40 2.01
N LYS A 28 29.91 -31.35 1.31
CA LYS A 28 31.23 -31.10 1.93
C LYS A 28 31.44 -29.63 2.31
N ILE A 29 30.75 -28.72 1.62
CA ILE A 29 30.80 -27.28 1.84
C ILE A 29 29.44 -26.87 2.41
N GLN A 30 29.46 -26.20 3.56
CA GLN A 30 28.24 -25.72 4.20
C GLN A 30 27.74 -24.44 3.53
N THR A 31 26.42 -24.33 3.37
CA THR A 31 25.76 -23.11 2.93
C THR A 31 25.89 -22.03 4.01
N SER A 32 26.65 -20.98 3.70
CA SER A 32 26.85 -19.84 4.60
C SER A 32 25.71 -18.81 4.52
N ALA A 33 25.09 -18.68 3.34
CA ALA A 33 23.96 -17.81 3.11
C ALA A 33 22.65 -18.60 3.16
N GLN A 34 21.65 -18.03 3.84
CA GLN A 34 20.29 -18.55 3.83
C GLN A 34 19.66 -18.35 2.45
N ILE A 35 18.78 -19.27 2.06
CA ILE A 35 18.00 -19.12 0.81
C ILE A 35 17.07 -17.91 0.98
N PRO A 36 17.13 -16.92 0.08
CA PRO A 36 16.29 -15.73 0.16
C PRO A 36 14.82 -16.07 -0.16
N ASN A 37 13.93 -15.11 0.07
CA ASN A 37 12.54 -15.28 -0.31
C ASN A 37 12.37 -15.23 -1.83
N LEU A 38 12.03 -16.37 -2.44
CA LEU A 38 12.00 -16.55 -3.89
C LEU A 38 10.93 -15.72 -4.63
N ILE A 39 9.97 -15.15 -3.90
CA ILE A 39 8.91 -14.29 -4.47
C ILE A 39 9.09 -12.81 -4.10
N GLU A 40 10.15 -12.47 -3.38
CA GLU A 40 10.39 -11.13 -2.85
C GLU A 40 10.49 -10.09 -3.95
N VAL A 41 11.30 -10.35 -4.98
CA VAL A 41 11.49 -9.42 -6.12
C VAL A 41 10.15 -9.05 -6.76
N GLN A 42 9.25 -10.01 -6.94
CA GLN A 42 7.94 -9.76 -7.55
C GLN A 42 7.06 -8.90 -6.64
N ARG A 43 7.03 -9.24 -5.34
CA ARG A 43 6.25 -8.50 -4.33
C ARG A 43 6.76 -7.08 -4.17
N GLU A 44 8.07 -6.90 -4.05
CA GLU A 44 8.71 -5.60 -3.87
C GLU A 44 8.56 -4.72 -5.11
N SER A 45 8.74 -5.28 -6.31
CA SER A 45 8.55 -4.54 -7.56
C SER A 45 7.13 -3.99 -7.65
N TYR A 46 6.12 -4.82 -7.35
CA TYR A 46 4.71 -4.43 -7.38
C TYR A 46 4.38 -3.39 -6.29
N ASN A 47 4.85 -3.60 -5.05
CA ASN A 47 4.64 -2.66 -3.94
C ASN A 47 5.29 -1.30 -4.20
N ARG A 48 6.52 -1.29 -4.72
CA ARG A 48 7.25 -0.08 -5.07
C ARG A 48 6.57 0.69 -6.20
N PHE A 49 6.01 -0.01 -7.18
CA PHE A 49 5.28 0.61 -8.29
C PHE A 49 3.94 1.23 -7.84
N LEU A 50 3.17 0.51 -7.01
CA LEU A 50 1.83 0.92 -6.62
C LEU A 50 1.77 1.89 -5.44
N GLN A 51 2.66 1.75 -4.46
CA GLN A 51 2.64 2.55 -3.22
C GLN A 51 1.25 2.56 -2.54
N MET A 52 0.55 1.42 -2.60
CA MET A 52 -0.88 1.30 -2.27
C MET A 52 -1.19 1.57 -0.79
N ASP A 53 -0.24 1.28 0.10
CA ASP A 53 -0.37 1.45 1.55
C ASP A 53 0.17 2.80 2.05
N LEU A 54 0.58 3.71 1.15
CA LEU A 54 1.08 5.03 1.45
C LEU A 54 0.01 6.10 1.26
N ILE A 55 -0.09 7.03 2.22
CA ILE A 55 -0.88 8.26 2.06
C ILE A 55 -0.18 9.20 1.07
N PRO A 56 -0.91 10.13 0.43
CA PRO A 56 -0.38 11.00 -0.62
C PRO A 56 0.96 11.69 -0.25
N GLU A 57 1.07 12.23 0.96
CA GLU A 57 2.28 12.95 1.40
C GLU A 57 3.51 12.05 1.63
N GLU A 58 3.31 10.74 1.83
CA GLU A 58 4.41 9.79 2.07
C GLU A 58 4.93 9.14 0.78
N ARG A 59 4.34 9.46 -0.38
CA ARG A 59 4.67 8.79 -1.62
C ARG A 59 5.89 9.35 -2.30
N ASP A 60 6.74 8.44 -2.75
CA ASP A 60 7.85 8.78 -3.62
C ASP A 60 7.37 9.12 -5.03
N LYS A 61 8.12 9.95 -5.74
CA LYS A 61 7.90 10.28 -7.16
C LYS A 61 8.37 9.14 -8.08
N THR A 62 7.90 7.93 -7.84
CA THR A 62 8.22 6.72 -8.60
C THR A 62 6.94 5.96 -8.94
N GLY A 63 7.03 4.97 -9.84
CA GLY A 63 5.90 4.12 -10.22
C GLY A 63 4.71 4.92 -10.75
N LEU A 64 3.51 4.62 -10.25
CA LEU A 64 2.28 5.32 -10.67
C LEU A 64 2.33 6.83 -10.41
N ASN A 65 2.93 7.27 -9.30
CA ASN A 65 3.01 8.69 -8.98
C ASN A 65 3.84 9.45 -10.03
N SER A 66 4.93 8.85 -10.49
CA SER A 66 5.76 9.40 -11.58
C SER A 66 5.00 9.44 -12.91
N VAL A 67 4.23 8.39 -13.22
CA VAL A 67 3.42 8.32 -14.45
C VAL A 67 2.42 9.47 -14.48
N PHE A 68 1.60 9.64 -13.43
CA PHE A 68 0.65 10.75 -13.36
C PHE A 68 1.34 12.11 -13.39
N SER A 69 2.42 12.29 -12.64
CA SER A 69 3.17 13.55 -12.62
C SER A 69 3.84 13.90 -13.95
N SER A 70 4.09 12.90 -14.81
CA SER A 70 4.70 13.12 -16.14
C SER A 70 3.69 13.46 -17.22
N ILE A 71 2.43 13.02 -17.07
CA ILE A 71 1.35 13.22 -18.05
C ILE A 71 0.62 14.54 -17.79
N PHE A 72 0.47 14.92 -16.52
CA PHE A 72 -0.17 16.16 -16.11
C PHE A 72 0.89 17.24 -15.85
N PRO A 73 0.60 18.53 -16.14
CA PRO A 73 -0.69 19.07 -16.55
C PRO A 73 -1.06 18.85 -18.02
N VAL A 74 -2.37 18.75 -18.31
CA VAL A 74 -2.91 18.71 -19.68
C VAL A 74 -3.74 19.97 -19.93
N THR A 75 -3.38 20.74 -20.94
CA THR A 75 -4.02 22.01 -21.29
C THR A 75 -4.71 21.91 -22.64
N ASP A 76 -5.85 22.57 -22.81
CA ASP A 76 -6.55 22.64 -24.11
C ASP A 76 -5.79 23.51 -25.14
N PHE A 77 -6.17 23.42 -26.41
CA PHE A 77 -5.49 24.15 -27.49
C PHE A 77 -5.61 25.67 -27.40
N ARG A 78 -6.62 26.20 -26.69
CA ARG A 78 -6.77 27.65 -26.46
C ARG A 78 -6.10 28.10 -25.16
N GLU A 79 -5.59 27.16 -24.38
CA GLU A 79 -5.08 27.34 -23.02
C GLU A 79 -6.04 28.11 -22.10
N THR A 80 -7.34 27.83 -22.27
CA THR A 80 -8.43 28.32 -21.42
C THR A 80 -8.78 27.33 -20.31
N ALA A 81 -8.27 26.11 -20.36
CA ALA A 81 -8.50 25.09 -19.35
C ALA A 81 -7.27 24.17 -19.17
N THR A 82 -6.92 23.88 -17.92
CA THR A 82 -5.84 22.97 -17.54
C THR A 82 -6.33 21.94 -16.53
N LEU A 83 -6.00 20.67 -16.78
CA LEU A 83 -6.16 19.57 -15.84
C LEU A 83 -4.84 19.30 -15.12
N GLU A 84 -4.89 19.16 -13.79
CA GLU A 84 -3.74 18.86 -12.94
C GLU A 84 -3.99 17.59 -12.12
N TYR A 85 -2.97 16.74 -11.99
CA TYR A 85 -2.99 15.61 -11.07
C TYR A 85 -2.72 16.09 -9.63
N VAL A 86 -3.58 15.70 -8.69
CA VAL A 86 -3.42 16.04 -7.26
C VAL A 86 -2.90 14.83 -6.48
N GLU A 87 -3.62 13.71 -6.53
CA GLU A 87 -3.31 12.50 -5.77
C GLU A 87 -4.03 11.28 -6.36
N TYR A 88 -3.60 10.07 -5.99
CA TYR A 88 -4.35 8.83 -6.27
C TYR A 88 -4.52 7.98 -5.02
N GLN A 89 -5.52 7.12 -5.00
CA GLN A 89 -5.75 6.11 -3.99
C GLN A 89 -6.03 4.77 -4.66
N ILE A 90 -5.45 3.69 -4.15
CA ILE A 90 -5.69 2.34 -4.64
C ILE A 90 -6.44 1.57 -3.56
N GLY A 91 -7.55 0.98 -3.97
CA GLY A 91 -8.41 0.18 -3.12
C GLY A 91 -9.36 0.98 -2.25
N ASN A 92 -10.17 0.23 -1.51
CA ASN A 92 -11.05 0.77 -0.48
C ASN A 92 -10.46 0.39 0.87
N TRP A 93 -9.77 1.34 1.50
CA TRP A 93 -9.18 1.16 2.82
C TRP A 93 -10.22 1.49 3.88
N GLN A 94 -10.85 0.47 4.43
CA GLN A 94 -11.91 0.63 5.42
C GLN A 94 -12.00 -0.58 6.35
N CYS A 95 -12.58 -0.37 7.52
CA CYS A 95 -12.99 -1.48 8.39
C CYS A 95 -14.14 -2.29 7.75
N LYS A 96 -14.43 -3.45 8.36
CA LYS A 96 -15.48 -4.39 7.91
C LYS A 96 -16.82 -3.71 7.62
N CYS A 97 -17.29 -2.84 8.54
CA CYS A 97 -18.57 -2.15 8.41
C CYS A 97 -18.53 -0.86 7.57
N GLY A 98 -17.34 -0.32 7.27
CA GLY A 98 -17.19 0.94 6.51
C GLY A 98 -17.21 2.23 7.32
N ASN A 99 -17.47 2.21 8.64
CA ASN A 99 -17.55 3.43 9.46
C ASN A 99 -16.19 4.08 9.77
N LEU A 100 -15.10 3.33 9.60
CA LEU A 100 -13.73 3.79 9.74
C LEU A 100 -13.04 3.55 8.39
N GLU A 101 -12.55 4.62 7.76
CA GLU A 101 -11.94 4.59 6.43
C GLU A 101 -10.66 5.43 6.40
N GLY A 102 -9.80 5.16 5.43
CA GLY A 102 -8.59 5.94 5.19
C GLY A 102 -7.32 5.37 5.81
N LEU A 103 -6.22 5.50 5.08
CA LEU A 103 -4.89 5.02 5.45
C LEU A 103 -4.29 5.81 6.62
N GLU A 104 -4.77 7.01 6.89
CA GLU A 104 -4.38 7.85 8.02
C GLU A 104 -4.66 7.18 9.37
N HIS A 105 -5.64 6.27 9.44
CA HIS A 105 -5.90 5.47 10.64
C HIS A 105 -4.91 4.32 10.86
N LEU A 106 -4.04 4.09 9.88
CA LEU A 106 -2.87 3.21 9.97
C LEU A 106 -1.58 4.01 10.13
N ARG A 107 -1.68 5.24 10.67
CA ARG A 107 -0.53 6.08 11.03
C ARG A 107 -0.58 6.47 12.50
N ALA A 108 0.60 6.51 13.10
CA ALA A 108 0.85 7.06 14.42
C ALA A 108 1.99 8.09 14.34
N ASN A 109 2.00 9.05 15.24
CA ASN A 109 3.10 10.02 15.31
C ASN A 109 4.21 9.46 16.20
N CYS A 110 5.46 9.64 15.78
CA CYS A 110 6.61 9.30 16.59
C CYS A 110 6.60 10.07 17.90
N LYS A 111 6.78 9.38 19.04
CA LYS A 111 6.82 9.98 20.38
C LYS A 111 7.96 10.98 20.60
N ASN A 112 9.00 10.91 19.77
CA ASN A 112 10.17 11.78 19.85
C ASN A 112 10.12 12.93 18.83
N CYS A 113 10.12 12.65 17.52
CA CYS A 113 10.18 13.69 16.47
C CYS A 113 8.85 14.01 15.77
N GLY A 114 7.75 13.35 16.13
CA GLY A 114 6.43 13.59 15.51
C GLY A 114 6.24 13.08 14.09
N SER A 115 7.25 12.50 13.42
CA SER A 115 7.10 11.94 12.08
C SER A 115 6.03 10.84 12.03
N LYS A 116 5.28 10.74 10.93
CA LYS A 116 4.31 9.65 10.72
C LYS A 116 5.03 8.29 10.65
N ILE A 117 4.47 7.31 11.33
CA ILE A 117 4.94 5.91 11.39
C ILE A 117 3.79 5.01 10.97
N LYS A 118 4.08 4.01 10.12
CA LYS A 118 3.11 2.99 9.71
C LYS A 118 2.75 2.08 10.89
N VAL A 119 1.46 1.81 11.04
CA VAL A 119 0.92 0.87 12.04
C VAL A 119 0.38 -0.36 11.32
N ASP A 120 0.80 -1.55 11.75
CA ASP A 120 0.25 -2.81 11.25
C ASP A 120 -1.21 -2.96 11.74
N PRO A 121 -2.18 -3.19 10.85
CA PRO A 121 -3.58 -3.34 11.25
C PRO A 121 -3.83 -4.61 12.06
N PHE A 122 -3.06 -5.67 11.86
CA PHE A 122 -3.33 -7.00 12.41
C PHE A 122 -2.66 -7.26 13.76
N SER A 123 -1.66 -6.47 14.15
CA SER A 123 -0.91 -6.72 15.38
C SER A 123 -0.31 -5.46 16.00
N PRO A 124 -0.45 -5.27 17.33
CA PRO A 124 0.38 -4.33 18.08
C PRO A 124 1.85 -4.65 17.90
N ALA A 125 2.68 -3.62 17.68
CA ALA A 125 4.11 -3.81 17.44
C ALA A 125 4.92 -2.63 17.97
N GLU A 126 6.21 -2.86 18.19
CA GLU A 126 7.20 -1.78 18.33
C GLU A 126 7.77 -1.47 16.95
N VAL A 127 7.49 -0.26 16.46
CA VAL A 127 7.94 0.20 15.14
C VAL A 127 9.04 1.24 15.31
N LEU A 128 10.13 1.05 14.58
CA LEU A 128 11.25 1.99 14.52
C LEU A 128 10.86 3.20 13.66
N CYS A 129 11.06 4.41 14.19
CA CYS A 129 10.91 5.63 13.41
C CYS A 129 12.09 5.80 12.45
N ASN A 130 11.82 5.89 11.15
CA ASN A 130 12.86 6.05 10.13
C ASN A 130 13.54 7.44 10.15
N ASN A 131 12.95 8.44 10.83
CA ASN A 131 13.50 9.79 10.89
C ASN A 131 14.44 10.01 12.10
N CYS A 132 14.08 9.51 13.29
CA CYS A 132 14.87 9.72 14.51
C CYS A 132 15.32 8.43 15.21
N MET A 133 15.09 7.27 14.60
CA MET A 133 15.48 5.94 15.11
C MET A 133 14.91 5.58 16.48
N THR A 134 13.86 6.27 16.94
CA THR A 134 13.18 5.94 18.19
C THR A 134 12.18 4.79 17.98
N PHE A 135 12.15 3.83 18.92
CA PHE A 135 11.14 2.78 18.95
C PHE A 135 9.80 3.30 19.51
N ASN A 136 8.71 3.00 18.81
CA ASN A 136 7.36 3.43 19.16
C ASN A 136 6.46 2.21 19.31
N ALA A 137 5.90 2.02 20.51
CA ALA A 137 4.84 1.05 20.71
C ALA A 137 3.55 1.59 20.07
N VAL A 138 3.09 0.94 19.00
CA VAL A 138 1.91 1.36 18.25
C VAL A 138 0.83 0.29 18.31
N ARG A 139 -0.43 0.74 18.25
CA ARG A 139 -1.61 -0.13 18.20
C ARG A 139 -2.54 0.35 17.09
N PRO A 140 -3.18 -0.57 16.36
CA PRO A 140 -4.12 -0.19 15.32
C PRO A 140 -5.34 0.50 15.92
N LYS A 141 -5.82 1.55 15.25
CA LYS A 141 -7.09 2.19 15.60
C LYS A 141 -8.23 1.26 15.21
N LEU A 142 -9.07 0.89 16.19
CA LEU A 142 -10.22 0.02 15.98
C LEU A 142 -11.48 0.83 15.69
N CYS A 143 -12.33 0.31 14.82
CA CYS A 143 -13.64 0.89 14.56
C CYS A 143 -14.56 0.74 15.79
N SER A 144 -15.23 1.82 16.20
CA SER A 144 -16.16 1.81 17.33
C SER A 144 -17.39 0.92 17.11
N ASN A 145 -17.76 0.64 15.86
CA ASN A 145 -18.94 -0.17 15.53
C ASN A 145 -18.60 -1.66 15.42
N CYS A 146 -17.61 -2.02 14.60
CA CYS A 146 -17.29 -3.43 14.35
C CYS A 146 -16.04 -3.95 15.07
N GLY A 147 -15.31 -3.12 15.80
CA GLY A 147 -14.08 -3.52 16.52
C GLY A 147 -12.87 -3.82 15.62
N GLU A 148 -13.03 -3.73 14.30
CA GLU A 148 -11.98 -4.05 13.33
C GLU A 148 -11.20 -2.80 12.90
N PRO A 149 -9.89 -2.93 12.60
CA PRO A 149 -9.08 -1.86 12.06
C PRO A 149 -9.43 -1.56 10.59
N VAL A 150 -8.83 -0.49 10.05
CA VAL A 150 -8.83 -0.25 8.61
C VAL A 150 -7.99 -1.32 7.91
N GLY A 151 -8.52 -1.92 6.84
CA GLY A 151 -7.79 -2.82 5.96
C GLY A 151 -8.21 -2.64 4.51
N LEU A 152 -7.46 -3.25 3.59
CA LEU A 152 -7.83 -3.25 2.18
C LEU A 152 -9.05 -4.14 1.97
N LYS A 153 -10.19 -3.53 1.64
CA LYS A 153 -11.42 -4.25 1.37
C LYS A 153 -11.46 -4.72 -0.08
N HIS A 154 -11.48 -6.03 -0.25
CA HIS A 154 -11.76 -6.67 -1.53
C HIS A 154 -13.27 -6.86 -1.71
N LYS A 155 -13.75 -6.70 -2.95
CA LYS A 155 -15.16 -6.97 -3.30
C LYS A 155 -15.47 -8.46 -3.26
N HIS A 156 -14.52 -9.25 -3.75
CA HIS A 156 -14.54 -10.71 -3.83
C HIS A 156 -13.17 -11.21 -3.38
N ASP A 157 -13.10 -12.33 -2.68
CA ASP A 157 -11.82 -12.94 -2.36
C ASP A 157 -11.21 -13.63 -3.60
N GLN A 158 -9.97 -14.10 -3.44
CA GLN A 158 -9.24 -14.72 -4.54
C GLN A 158 -9.91 -16.00 -5.05
N GLN A 159 -10.46 -16.82 -4.15
CA GLN A 159 -11.09 -18.09 -4.50
C GLN A 159 -12.38 -17.85 -5.27
N GLU A 160 -13.22 -16.93 -4.79
CA GLU A 160 -14.44 -16.53 -5.46
C GLU A 160 -14.16 -15.98 -6.87
N CYS A 161 -13.11 -15.16 -7.04
CA CYS A 161 -12.69 -14.68 -8.36
C CYS A 161 -12.30 -15.83 -9.30
N GLN A 162 -11.58 -16.84 -8.81
CA GLN A 162 -11.19 -18.01 -9.59
C GLN A 162 -12.39 -18.85 -10.01
N GLU A 163 -13.29 -19.15 -9.07
CA GLU A 163 -14.49 -19.97 -9.32
C GLU A 163 -15.45 -19.29 -10.31
N ARG A 164 -15.54 -17.96 -10.27
CA ARG A 164 -16.43 -17.17 -11.11
C ARG A 164 -15.79 -16.66 -12.41
N GLY A 165 -14.51 -16.97 -12.65
CA GLY A 165 -13.78 -16.50 -13.84
C GLY A 165 -13.64 -14.98 -13.92
N MET A 166 -13.55 -14.29 -12.78
CA MET A 166 -13.40 -12.84 -12.69
C MET A 166 -11.96 -12.44 -12.35
N SER A 167 -11.58 -11.21 -12.69
CA SER A 167 -10.28 -10.65 -12.30
C SER A 167 -10.27 -10.23 -10.83
N PHE A 168 -9.26 -10.67 -10.07
CA PHE A 168 -9.01 -10.19 -8.71
C PHE A 168 -8.33 -8.81 -8.77
N SER A 169 -9.07 -7.76 -8.48
CA SER A 169 -8.60 -6.38 -8.59
C SER A 169 -9.22 -5.45 -7.55
N VAL A 170 -8.61 -4.28 -7.39
CA VAL A 170 -9.08 -3.19 -6.53
C VAL A 170 -9.10 -1.89 -7.33
N PRO A 171 -10.02 -0.94 -7.02
CA PRO A 171 -10.17 0.27 -7.82
C PRO A 171 -8.99 1.23 -7.64
N LEU A 172 -8.61 1.93 -8.71
CA LEU A 172 -7.72 3.09 -8.66
C LEU A 172 -8.57 4.36 -8.79
N LYS A 173 -8.52 5.22 -7.78
CA LYS A 173 -9.21 6.52 -7.74
C LYS A 173 -8.16 7.61 -7.90
N VAL A 174 -8.34 8.53 -8.85
CA VAL A 174 -7.42 9.65 -9.08
C VAL A 174 -8.17 10.95 -8.90
N LYS A 175 -7.58 11.90 -8.17
CA LYS A 175 -8.12 13.24 -7.96
C LYS A 175 -7.42 14.18 -8.94
N ILE A 176 -8.21 14.77 -9.84
CA ILE A 176 -7.76 15.71 -10.86
C ILE A 176 -8.41 17.06 -10.55
N ARG A 177 -7.64 18.14 -10.64
CA ARG A 177 -8.13 19.51 -10.55
C ARG A 177 -8.28 20.08 -11.96
N LEU A 178 -9.42 20.69 -12.25
CA LEU A 178 -9.63 21.50 -13.45
C LEU A 178 -9.51 22.97 -13.06
N THR A 179 -8.66 23.70 -13.77
CA THR A 179 -8.53 25.16 -13.66
C THR A 179 -8.95 25.77 -14.98
N VAL A 180 -9.88 26.72 -14.97
CA VAL A 180 -10.33 27.47 -16.15
C VAL A 180 -9.77 28.88 -16.08
N TYR A 181 -9.36 29.41 -17.22
CA TYR A 181 -8.76 30.73 -17.34
C TYR A 181 -9.62 31.63 -18.24
N ASP A 182 -9.81 32.88 -17.82
CA ASP A 182 -10.26 33.96 -18.69
C ASP A 182 -9.02 34.66 -19.26
N LYS A 183 -8.91 34.68 -20.59
CA LYS A 183 -7.83 35.34 -21.33
C LYS A 183 -8.31 36.68 -21.84
N ASP A 184 -7.63 37.74 -21.42
CA ASP A 184 -7.84 39.08 -21.98
C ASP A 184 -7.20 39.15 -23.38
N PRO A 185 -8.00 39.40 -24.44
CA PRO A 185 -7.49 39.45 -25.82
C PRO A 185 -6.52 40.60 -26.08
N ASP A 186 -6.55 41.66 -25.26
CA ASP A 186 -5.75 42.87 -25.48
C ASP A 186 -4.41 42.82 -24.74
N THR A 187 -4.38 42.23 -23.54
CA THR A 187 -3.18 42.17 -22.69
C THR A 187 -2.46 40.82 -22.71
N GLY A 188 -3.12 39.76 -23.18
CA GLY A 188 -2.60 38.38 -23.11
C GLY A 188 -2.53 37.82 -21.69
N THR A 189 -3.04 38.55 -20.70
CA THR A 189 -3.07 38.11 -19.29
C THR A 189 -4.14 37.04 -19.11
N SER A 190 -3.79 35.97 -18.39
CA SER A 190 -4.71 34.88 -18.05
C SER A 190 -5.03 34.94 -16.56
N THR A 191 -6.31 35.02 -16.19
CA THR A 191 -6.76 34.97 -14.79
C THR A 191 -7.58 33.72 -14.55
N ILE A 192 -7.47 33.12 -13.36
CA ILE A 192 -8.33 31.98 -12.99
C ILE A 192 -9.77 32.48 -12.92
N ARG A 193 -10.64 31.76 -13.62
CA ARG A 193 -12.09 32.00 -13.58
C ARG A 193 -12.67 31.27 -12.37
N ASP A 194 -13.28 32.03 -11.46
CA ASP A 194 -14.04 31.51 -10.31
C ASP A 194 -15.37 30.85 -10.73
#